data_AF-A0A8T2QQV6-F1
#
_entry.id   AF-A0A8T2QQV6-F1
#
_cell.length_a   1.000
_cell.length_b   1.000
_cell.length_c   1.000
_cell.angle_alpha   90.00
_cell.angle_beta   90.00
_cell.angle_gamma   90.00
#
_symmetry.space_group_name_H-M   'P 1'
#
loop_
_entity.id
_entity.type
_entity.pdbx_description
1 polymer ?
#
loop_
_entity_poly.entity_id
_entity_poly.type
_entity_poly.pdbx_seq_one_letter_code
_entity_poly.pdbx_strand_id
1 'polypeptide(L)'
;MWLGKARPSMEFQLLYALMGHKVEEELEQLLRQAVAVDDGKATSLAALSALQLTQLNDLHTETLKEEDRIDFEIAKLQQTLAEVIYPKGLPLPSTNKILTAHEVATASSTHAADSGIALHGNLQNLVREKLDAMRELSSQADRLRLKTFDQLVGVLKSPYQKAQYLLAAAKLHIALRVACISFGTTRVCVGSQN
;
A
#
# COMPACT_ATOMS: atom_id res chain seq x y z
N MET A 1 -0.40 3.48 -4.60
CA MET A 1 -1.39 3.00 -3.59
C MET A 1 -1.42 1.49 -3.69
N TRP A 2 -0.87 0.73 -2.73
CA TRP A 2 -0.76 -0.72 -2.89
C TRP A 2 -1.85 -1.51 -2.17
N LEU A 3 -2.27 -2.59 -2.83
CA LEU A 3 -3.51 -3.35 -2.64
C LEU A 3 -3.80 -3.64 -1.16
N GLY A 4 -4.74 -2.87 -0.60
CA GLY A 4 -5.06 -2.85 0.83
C GLY A 4 -4.86 -1.48 1.52
N LYS A 5 -4.35 -0.47 0.79
CA LYS A 5 -4.12 0.92 1.24
C LYS A 5 -3.18 1.09 2.45
N ALA A 6 -2.53 0.03 2.92
CA ALA A 6 -1.52 0.10 3.98
C ALA A 6 -0.11 -0.04 3.37
N ARG A 7 0.74 0.96 3.63
CA ARG A 7 2.18 0.90 3.32
C ARG A 7 2.89 0.07 4.40
N PRO A 8 3.87 -0.77 4.08
CA PRO A 8 4.78 -1.36 5.08
C PRO A 8 5.29 -0.36 6.13
N SER A 9 5.59 0.89 5.74
CA SER A 9 6.02 1.98 6.64
C SER A 9 5.06 2.23 7.82
N MET A 10 3.77 1.94 7.65
CA MET A 10 2.77 2.08 8.70
C MET A 10 2.99 1.10 9.86
N GLU A 11 3.61 -0.05 9.61
CA GLU A 11 3.96 -1.05 10.62
C GLU A 11 4.99 -0.51 11.62
N PHE A 12 5.95 0.30 11.13
CA PHE A 12 6.92 1.01 11.97
C PHE A 12 6.27 2.14 12.74
N GLN A 13 5.41 2.94 12.09
CA GLN A 13 4.67 4.02 12.76
C GLN A 13 3.84 3.48 13.93
N LEU A 14 3.15 2.36 13.71
CA LEU A 14 2.41 1.68 14.77
C LEU A 14 3.33 1.24 15.90
N LEU A 15 4.47 0.61 15.58
CA LEU A 15 5.41 0.18 16.59
C LEU A 15 5.94 1.37 17.41
N TYR A 16 6.42 2.44 16.77
CA TYR A 16 6.88 3.63 17.45
C TYR A 16 5.79 4.27 18.33
N ALA A 17 4.54 4.27 17.89
CA ALA A 17 3.42 4.77 18.70
C ALA A 17 3.18 3.89 19.95
N LEU A 18 3.21 2.56 19.81
CA LEU A 18 3.09 1.65 20.95
C LEU A 18 4.24 1.81 21.95
N MET A 19 5.45 2.00 21.43
CA MET A 19 6.65 2.25 22.21
C MET A 19 6.53 3.57 22.98
N GLY A 20 6.14 4.65 22.31
CA GLY A 20 5.91 5.96 22.93
C GLY A 20 4.87 5.89 24.04
N HIS A 21 3.71 5.27 23.78
CA HIS A 21 2.67 5.09 24.80
C HIS A 21 3.18 4.32 26.03
N LYS A 22 4.03 3.31 25.83
CA LYS A 22 4.57 2.52 26.94
C LYS A 22 5.63 3.26 27.74
N VAL A 23 6.44 4.08 27.07
CA VAL A 23 7.38 4.99 27.73
C VAL A 23 6.63 6.06 28.53
N GLU A 24 5.55 6.61 27.99
CA GLU A 24 4.71 7.59 28.70
C GLU A 24 4.04 6.97 29.93
N GLU A 25 3.52 5.74 29.83
CA GLU A 25 2.94 5.00 30.95
C GLU A 25 3.96 4.73 32.07
N GLU A 26 5.19 4.34 31.72
CA GLU A 26 6.28 4.15 32.68
C GLU A 26 6.74 5.47 33.31
N LEU A 27 6.79 6.55 32.53
CA LEU A 27 7.14 7.87 33.05
C LEU A 27 6.06 8.37 34.03
N GLU A 28 4.78 8.22 33.71
CA GLU A 28 3.69 8.52 34.62
C GLU A 28 3.77 7.68 35.90
N GLN A 29 4.06 6.38 35.77
CA GLN A 29 4.25 5.50 36.91
C GLN A 29 5.44 5.93 37.76
N LEU A 30 6.58 6.30 37.19
CA LEU A 30 7.73 6.82 37.93
C LEU A 30 7.41 8.15 38.65
N LEU A 31 6.71 9.06 37.99
CA LEU A 31 6.27 10.32 38.60
C LEU A 31 5.25 10.08 39.74
N ARG A 32 4.42 9.03 39.64
CA ARG A 32 3.49 8.59 40.70
C ARG A 32 4.18 7.77 41.80
N GLN A 33 5.19 6.96 41.45
CA GLN A 33 5.98 6.06 42.32
C GLN A 33 7.17 6.75 43.01
N ALA A 34 7.29 8.08 42.92
CA ALA A 34 7.80 8.86 44.04
C ALA A 34 7.03 8.55 45.36
N VAL A 35 5.89 7.85 45.29
CA VAL A 35 5.31 7.06 46.38
C VAL A 35 5.01 5.62 45.92
N ALA A 36 5.77 4.66 46.44
CA ALA A 36 5.60 3.20 46.40
C ALA A 36 6.39 2.39 45.34
N VAL A 37 7.36 1.66 45.88
CA VAL A 37 8.11 0.52 45.31
C VAL A 37 7.14 -0.57 44.86
N ASP A 38 7.30 -1.09 43.63
CA ASP A 38 6.79 -2.42 43.29
C ASP A 38 7.81 -3.22 42.46
N ASP A 39 8.05 -4.44 42.95
CA ASP A 39 8.95 -5.47 42.49
C ASP A 39 8.25 -6.32 41.42
N GLY A 40 8.50 -6.08 40.13
CA GLY A 40 7.82 -6.90 39.12
C GLY A 40 8.19 -6.58 37.68
N LYS A 41 9.42 -6.92 37.29
CA LYS A 41 10.00 -6.79 35.93
C LYS A 41 9.17 -7.51 34.85
N ALA A 42 8.05 -6.94 34.45
CA ALA A 42 7.43 -7.25 33.16
C ALA A 42 8.26 -6.55 32.09
N THR A 43 8.81 -7.31 31.14
CA THR A 43 9.55 -6.79 29.99
C THR A 43 8.62 -5.96 29.12
N SER A 44 8.44 -4.69 29.49
CA SER A 44 7.64 -3.70 28.79
C SER A 44 8.18 -3.49 27.38
N LEU A 45 7.29 -3.07 26.47
CA LEU A 45 7.72 -2.64 25.14
C LEU A 45 8.71 -1.48 25.25
N ALA A 46 8.57 -0.57 26.23
CA ALA A 46 9.47 0.56 26.46
C ALA A 46 10.96 0.16 26.62
N ALA A 47 11.23 -1.05 27.09
CA ALA A 47 12.57 -1.57 27.30
C ALA A 47 13.21 -2.18 26.02
N LEU A 48 13.05 -1.53 24.85
CA LEU A 48 13.85 -1.90 23.68
C LEU A 48 15.31 -1.50 23.91
N SER A 49 16.23 -2.44 23.69
CA SER A 49 17.67 -2.15 23.72
C SER A 49 18.03 -1.16 22.62
N ALA A 50 19.02 -0.28 22.88
CA ALA A 50 19.56 0.63 21.86
C ALA A 50 19.93 -0.09 20.54
N LEU A 51 20.46 -1.31 20.64
CA LEU A 51 20.76 -2.15 19.47
C LEU A 51 19.50 -2.51 18.66
N GLN A 52 18.38 -2.81 19.34
CA GLN A 52 17.12 -3.13 18.67
C GLN A 52 16.54 -1.91 17.96
N LEU A 53 16.67 -0.72 18.56
CA LEU A 53 16.23 0.53 17.93
C LEU A 53 17.06 0.87 16.68
N THR A 54 18.38 0.67 16.73
CA THR A 54 19.24 0.83 15.55
C THR A 54 18.84 -0.16 14.45
N GLN A 55 18.69 -1.45 14.79
CA GLN A 55 18.24 -2.48 13.84
C GLN A 55 16.88 -2.13 13.22
N LEU A 56 15.95 -1.59 14.02
CA LEU A 56 14.63 -1.19 13.55
C LEU A 56 14.69 0.03 12.62
N ASN A 57 15.52 1.01 12.95
CA ASN A 57 15.71 2.20 12.14
C ASN A 57 16.37 1.88 10.79
N ASP A 58 17.35 0.98 10.78
CA ASP A 58 17.99 0.50 9.56
C ASP A 58 16.97 -0.24 8.67
N LEU A 59 16.18 -1.12 9.28
CA LEU A 59 15.11 -1.85 8.60
C LEU A 59 14.02 -0.92 8.04
N HIS A 60 13.64 0.11 8.79
CA HIS A 60 12.68 1.13 8.34
C HIS A 60 13.24 1.90 7.13
N THR A 61 14.51 2.28 7.19
CA THR A 61 15.18 3.00 6.09
C THR A 61 15.30 2.12 4.84
N GLU A 62 15.62 0.83 4.97
CA GLU A 62 15.60 -0.13 3.85
C GLU A 62 14.20 -0.25 3.25
N THR A 63 13.19 -0.38 4.10
CA THR A 63 11.79 -0.51 3.66
C THR A 63 11.33 0.72 2.89
N LEU A 64 11.65 1.93 3.38
CA LEU A 64 11.32 3.18 2.69
C LEU A 64 11.94 3.26 1.29
N LYS A 65 13.20 2.85 1.14
CA LYS A 65 13.86 2.81 -0.18
C LYS A 65 13.15 1.88 -1.16
N GLU A 66 12.73 0.71 -0.70
CA GLU A 66 11.98 -0.23 -1.53
C GLU A 66 10.56 0.27 -1.85
N GLU A 67 9.89 0.92 -0.90
CA GLU A 67 8.60 1.57 -1.14
C GLU A 67 8.71 2.64 -2.22
N ASP A 68 9.70 3.53 -2.11
CA ASP A 68 9.96 4.60 -3.08
C ASP A 68 10.27 4.04 -4.47
N ARG A 69 11.10 2.99 -4.54
CA ARG A 69 11.43 2.30 -5.79
C ARG A 69 10.18 1.74 -6.44
N ILE A 70 9.35 1.02 -5.68
CA ILE A 70 8.12 0.42 -6.18
C ILE A 70 7.13 1.50 -6.63
N ASP A 71 6.98 2.59 -5.87
CA ASP A 71 6.10 3.71 -6.23
C ASP A 71 6.56 4.42 -7.50
N PHE A 72 7.86 4.60 -7.67
CA PHE A 72 8.43 5.14 -8.89
C PHE A 72 8.09 4.27 -10.12
N GLU A 73 8.26 2.95 -10.01
CA GLU A 73 7.95 2.02 -11.10
C GLU A 73 6.46 2.00 -11.45
N ILE A 74 5.54 2.10 -10.46
CA ILE A 74 4.11 2.30 -10.77
C ILE A 74 3.91 3.58 -11.54
N ALA A 75 4.46 4.70 -11.05
CA ALA A 75 4.19 6.01 -11.60
C ALA A 75 4.63 6.06 -13.06
N LYS A 76 5.81 5.49 -13.35
CA LYS A 76 6.34 5.30 -14.69
C LYS A 76 5.40 4.44 -15.55
N LEU A 77 4.94 3.30 -15.03
CA LEU A 77 4.05 2.40 -15.75
C LEU A 77 2.68 3.03 -16.04
N GLN A 78 2.12 3.74 -15.05
CA GLN A 78 0.87 4.49 -15.18
C GLN A 78 0.99 5.63 -16.18
N GLN A 79 2.12 6.34 -16.19
CA GLN A 79 2.41 7.36 -17.20
C GLN A 79 2.46 6.75 -18.60
N THR A 80 3.22 5.67 -18.81
CA THR A 80 3.31 5.02 -20.13
C THR A 80 1.94 4.48 -20.58
N LEU A 81 1.16 3.90 -19.66
CA LEU A 81 -0.21 3.48 -19.95
C LEU A 81 -1.11 4.66 -20.36
N ALA A 82 -1.02 5.78 -19.65
CA ALA A 82 -1.78 6.98 -19.99
C ALA A 82 -1.38 7.55 -21.35
N GLU A 83 -0.10 7.55 -21.70
CA GLU A 83 0.40 7.98 -23.02
C GLU A 83 -0.09 7.08 -24.16
N VAL A 84 -0.22 5.77 -23.92
CA VAL A 84 -0.76 4.80 -24.89
C VAL A 84 -2.28 4.95 -25.07
N ILE A 85 -3.02 5.19 -23.98
CA ILE A 85 -4.48 5.31 -24.00
C ILE A 85 -4.92 6.71 -24.50
N TYR A 86 -4.15 7.75 -24.17
CA TYR A 86 -4.43 9.14 -24.51
C TYR A 86 -3.24 9.76 -25.25
N PRO A 87 -3.11 9.53 -26.57
CA PRO A 87 -2.04 10.14 -27.35
C PRO A 87 -2.16 11.67 -27.31
N LYS A 88 -1.05 12.36 -27.05
CA LYS A 88 -0.96 13.82 -27.01
C LYS A 88 -1.55 14.43 -28.29
N GLY A 89 -2.57 15.29 -28.14
CA GLY A 89 -3.18 16.05 -29.25
C GLY A 89 -4.60 15.65 -29.64
N LEU A 90 -5.17 14.60 -29.05
CA LEU A 90 -6.59 14.24 -29.22
C LEU A 90 -7.43 14.75 -28.03
N PRO A 91 -8.66 15.26 -28.27
CA PRO A 91 -9.56 15.65 -27.18
C PRO A 91 -9.88 14.46 -26.28
N LEU A 92 -9.92 14.70 -24.96
CA LEU A 92 -10.31 13.69 -23.96
C LEU A 92 -11.64 13.05 -24.37
N PRO A 93 -11.78 11.72 -24.34
CA PRO A 93 -13.04 11.08 -24.61
C PRO A 93 -14.03 11.55 -23.54
N SER A 94 -15.05 12.29 -23.98
CA SER A 94 -16.22 12.56 -23.16
C SER A 94 -16.71 11.21 -22.65
N THR A 95 -16.96 11.11 -21.34
CA THR A 95 -17.23 9.90 -20.54
C THR A 95 -18.40 9.02 -21.00
N ASN A 96 -18.98 9.29 -22.17
CA ASN A 96 -20.07 8.53 -22.78
C ASN A 96 -19.65 7.63 -23.94
N LYS A 97 -18.37 7.61 -24.35
CA LYS A 97 -17.85 6.62 -25.30
C LYS A 97 -16.57 5.99 -24.77
N ILE A 98 -16.73 4.93 -23.98
CA ILE A 98 -15.78 3.82 -24.06
C ILE A 98 -15.88 3.37 -25.52
N LEU A 99 -14.80 3.50 -26.29
CA LEU A 99 -14.69 2.96 -27.64
C LEU A 99 -14.80 1.44 -27.54
N THR A 100 -16.03 0.93 -27.47
CA THR A 100 -16.30 -0.47 -27.78
C THR A 100 -15.98 -0.64 -29.26
N ALA A 101 -15.25 -1.70 -29.59
CA ALA A 101 -14.71 -2.04 -30.91
C ALA A 101 -15.72 -2.04 -32.09
N HIS A 102 -17.00 -1.77 -31.82
CA HIS A 102 -18.10 -1.80 -32.77
C HIS A 102 -18.23 -0.53 -33.64
N GLU A 103 -17.83 0.66 -33.18
CA GLU A 103 -18.10 1.90 -33.93
C GLU A 103 -17.03 2.29 -34.96
N VAL A 104 -15.84 1.68 -34.90
CA VAL A 104 -14.80 1.87 -35.95
C VAL A 104 -15.07 0.98 -37.17
N ALA A 105 -15.92 -0.05 -37.03
CA ALA A 105 -16.18 -1.03 -38.10
C ALA A 105 -17.11 -0.51 -39.21
N THR A 106 -17.90 0.54 -38.98
CA THR A 106 -18.96 0.94 -39.92
C THR A 106 -18.62 2.12 -40.83
N ALA A 107 -17.40 2.67 -40.78
CA ALA A 107 -17.03 3.85 -41.58
C ALA A 107 -16.09 3.58 -42.78
N SER A 108 -15.65 2.34 -43.03
CA SER A 108 -14.80 2.05 -44.20
C SER A 108 -15.25 0.80 -44.93
N SER A 109 -16.08 1.02 -45.94
CA SER A 109 -16.24 0.09 -47.05
C SER A 109 -14.89 -0.21 -47.71
N THR A 110 -14.70 -1.49 -48.03
CA THR A 110 -13.83 -2.06 -49.08
C THR A 110 -12.30 -1.99 -48.87
N HIS A 111 -11.72 -3.16 -48.58
CA HIS A 111 -10.31 -3.57 -48.73
C HIS A 111 -9.25 -3.29 -47.63
N ALA A 112 -9.61 -2.86 -46.41
CA ALA A 112 -8.63 -2.64 -45.32
C ALA A 112 -8.87 -3.45 -44.02
N ALA A 113 -9.68 -4.50 -44.07
CA ALA A 113 -10.11 -5.25 -42.87
C ALA A 113 -8.97 -6.02 -42.16
N ASP A 114 -7.92 -6.42 -42.88
CA ASP A 114 -6.83 -7.23 -42.32
C ASP A 114 -5.85 -6.39 -41.47
N SER A 115 -5.62 -5.13 -41.86
CA SER A 115 -4.66 -4.25 -41.18
C SER A 115 -5.22 -3.58 -39.92
N GLY A 116 -6.54 -3.36 -39.85
CA GLY A 116 -7.20 -2.75 -38.69
C GLY A 116 -7.31 -3.72 -37.49
N ILE A 117 -7.58 -5.00 -37.76
CA ILE A 117 -7.60 -6.06 -36.74
C ILE A 117 -6.19 -6.27 -36.16
N ALA A 118 -5.16 -6.25 -37.01
CA ALA A 118 -3.77 -6.36 -36.58
C ALA A 118 -3.33 -5.19 -35.67
N LEU A 119 -3.70 -3.95 -36.01
CA LEU A 119 -3.37 -2.77 -35.19
C LEU A 119 -4.10 -2.77 -33.84
N HIS A 120 -5.38 -3.13 -33.82
CA HIS A 120 -6.15 -3.25 -32.58
C HIS A 120 -5.62 -4.38 -31.69
N GLY A 121 -5.25 -5.52 -32.28
CA GLY A 121 -4.60 -6.62 -31.57
C GLY A 121 -3.26 -6.21 -30.94
N ASN A 122 -2.43 -5.45 -31.67
CA ASN A 122 -1.15 -4.95 -31.16
C ASN A 122 -1.32 -4.00 -29.98
N LEU A 123 -2.31 -3.09 -30.02
CA LEU A 123 -2.61 -2.19 -28.91
C LEU A 123 -3.15 -2.95 -27.68
N GLN A 124 -4.06 -3.90 -27.88
CA GLN A 124 -4.56 -4.75 -26.79
C GLN A 124 -3.44 -5.58 -26.14
N ASN A 125 -2.50 -6.08 -26.94
CA ASN A 125 -1.35 -6.83 -26.43
C ASN A 125 -0.42 -5.93 -25.61
N LEU A 126 -0.16 -4.69 -26.05
CA LEU A 126 0.64 -3.72 -25.31
C LEU A 126 -0.04 -3.33 -23.98
N VAL A 127 -1.34 -3.07 -23.98
CA VAL A 127 -2.09 -2.77 -22.75
C VAL A 127 -2.06 -3.97 -21.80
N ARG A 128 -2.22 -5.19 -22.31
CA ARG A 128 -2.14 -6.42 -21.52
C ARG A 128 -0.76 -6.59 -20.89
N GLU A 129 0.32 -6.41 -21.66
CA GLU A 129 1.70 -6.46 -21.16
C GLU A 129 1.92 -5.48 -20.00
N LYS A 130 1.39 -4.26 -20.11
CA LYS A 130 1.48 -3.25 -19.05
C LYS A 130 0.62 -3.60 -17.84
N LEU A 131 -0.56 -4.19 -18.00
CA LEU A 131 -1.37 -4.68 -16.89
C LEU A 131 -0.69 -5.84 -16.15
N ASP A 132 -0.02 -6.74 -16.89
CA ASP A 132 0.77 -7.82 -16.32
C ASP A 132 1.98 -7.27 -15.53
N ALA A 133 2.66 -6.25 -16.05
CA ALA A 133 3.70 -5.54 -15.31
C ALA A 133 3.17 -4.88 -14.03
N MET A 134 1.96 -4.30 -14.07
CA MET A 134 1.32 -3.70 -12.88
C MET A 134 0.97 -4.75 -11.83
N ARG A 135 0.49 -5.92 -12.27
CA ARG A 135 0.24 -7.07 -11.41
C ARG A 135 1.52 -7.53 -10.72
N GLU A 136 2.62 -7.60 -11.47
CA GLU A 136 3.91 -8.00 -10.91
C GLU A 136 4.43 -6.99 -9.87
N LEU A 137 4.37 -5.68 -10.16
CA LEU A 137 4.73 -4.66 -9.18
C LEU A 137 3.85 -4.72 -7.93
N SER A 138 2.56 -5.06 -8.07
CA SER A 138 1.71 -5.30 -6.91
C SER A 138 2.15 -6.52 -6.11
N SER A 139 2.54 -7.60 -6.79
CA SER A 139 3.05 -8.78 -6.12
C SER A 139 4.36 -8.48 -5.37
N GLN A 140 5.22 -7.64 -5.94
CA GLN A 140 6.42 -7.13 -5.26
C GLN A 140 6.06 -6.33 -4.01
N ALA A 141 5.05 -5.46 -4.08
CA ALA A 141 4.59 -4.67 -2.93
C ALA A 141 4.06 -5.58 -1.80
N ASP A 142 3.28 -6.62 -2.13
CA ASP A 142 2.79 -7.58 -1.13
C ASP A 142 3.92 -8.43 -0.52
N ARG A 143 4.90 -8.83 -1.33
CA ARG A 143 6.11 -9.51 -0.82
C ARG A 143 6.90 -8.61 0.12
N LEU A 144 7.05 -7.32 -0.22
CA LEU A 144 7.74 -6.36 0.64
C LEU A 144 7.02 -6.24 1.99
N ARG A 145 5.68 -6.12 1.99
CA ARG A 145 4.88 -6.08 3.23
C ARG A 145 5.15 -7.28 4.13
N LEU A 146 5.06 -8.50 3.58
CA LEU A 146 5.26 -9.72 4.36
C LEU A 146 6.71 -9.84 4.87
N LYS A 147 7.69 -9.47 4.03
CA LYS A 147 9.11 -9.47 4.42
C LYS A 147 9.37 -8.47 5.55
N THR A 148 8.90 -7.23 5.42
CA THR A 148 9.03 -6.19 6.45
C THR A 148 8.38 -6.63 7.75
N PHE A 149 7.17 -7.15 7.69
CA PHE A 149 6.45 -7.62 8.87
C PHE A 149 7.19 -8.74 9.60
N ASP A 150 7.67 -9.75 8.85
CA ASP A 150 8.45 -10.86 9.40
C ASP A 150 9.76 -10.39 10.05
N GLN A 151 10.49 -9.51 9.36
CA GLN A 151 11.73 -8.93 9.87
C GLN A 151 11.49 -8.09 11.13
N LEU A 152 10.43 -7.28 11.16
CA LEU A 152 10.06 -6.45 12.32
C LEU A 152 9.71 -7.32 13.53
N VAL A 153 8.89 -8.36 13.33
CA VAL A 153 8.58 -9.35 14.38
C VAL A 153 9.84 -10.09 14.84
N GLY A 154 10.82 -10.28 13.95
CA GLY A 154 12.14 -10.84 14.26
C GLY A 154 13.00 -9.96 15.18
N VAL A 155 12.92 -8.63 15.06
CA VAL A 155 13.66 -7.67 15.91
C VAL A 155 13.13 -7.67 17.36
N LEU A 156 11.85 -7.95 17.55
CA LEU A 156 11.23 -8.08 18.87
C LEU A 156 11.70 -9.38 19.54
N LYS A 157 12.46 -9.27 20.64
CA LYS A 157 13.06 -10.46 21.30
C LYS A 157 12.09 -11.18 22.23
N SER A 158 11.19 -10.45 22.90
CA SER A 158 10.26 -11.04 23.87
C SER A 158 8.98 -11.53 23.20
N PRO A 159 8.48 -12.74 23.50
CA PRO A 159 7.20 -13.24 22.98
C PRO A 159 6.02 -12.35 23.39
N TYR A 160 6.12 -11.69 24.55
CA TYR A 160 5.11 -10.74 25.01
C TYR A 160 5.07 -9.47 24.13
N GLN A 161 6.23 -8.93 23.79
CA GLN A 161 6.36 -7.77 22.89
C GLN A 161 5.79 -8.10 21.50
N LYS A 162 6.10 -9.29 20.98
CA LYS A 162 5.51 -9.79 19.73
C LYS A 162 3.98 -9.85 19.82
N ALA A 163 3.43 -10.48 20.86
CA ALA A 163 1.99 -10.62 21.01
C ALA A 163 1.27 -9.26 21.08
N GLN A 164 1.80 -8.30 21.84
CA GLN A 164 1.24 -6.95 21.93
C GLN A 164 1.26 -6.23 20.58
N TYR A 165 2.40 -6.28 19.89
CA TYR A 165 2.54 -5.69 18.57
C TYR A 165 1.59 -6.34 17.55
N LEU A 166 1.53 -7.68 17.50
CA LEU A 166 0.66 -8.42 16.57
C LEU A 166 -0.82 -8.09 16.79
N LEU A 167 -1.26 -7.99 18.05
CA LEU A 167 -2.62 -7.59 18.37
C LEU A 167 -2.94 -6.18 17.86
N ALA A 168 -2.03 -5.24 18.07
CA ALA A 168 -2.19 -3.86 17.60
C ALA A 168 -2.19 -3.80 16.06
N ALA A 169 -1.29 -4.55 15.41
CA ALA A 169 -1.21 -4.62 13.95
C ALA A 169 -2.49 -5.21 13.34
N ALA A 170 -3.01 -6.29 13.93
CA ALA A 170 -4.28 -6.87 13.50
C ALA A 170 -5.44 -5.87 13.64
N LYS A 171 -5.54 -5.16 14.78
CA LYS A 171 -6.55 -4.10 14.99
C LYS A 171 -6.43 -3.01 13.93
N LEU A 172 -5.23 -2.53 13.64
CA LEU A 172 -4.98 -1.51 12.63
C LEU A 172 -5.40 -1.97 11.23
N HIS A 173 -5.03 -3.19 10.82
CA HIS A 173 -5.40 -3.71 9.52
C HIS A 173 -6.91 -3.92 9.36
N ILE A 174 -7.60 -4.38 10.41
CA ILE A 174 -9.07 -4.48 10.40
C ILE A 174 -9.68 -3.08 10.27
N ALA A 175 -9.23 -2.12 11.08
CA ALA A 175 -9.74 -0.75 11.06
C ALA A 175 -9.55 -0.09 9.68
N LEU A 176 -8.37 -0.25 9.06
CA LEU A 176 -8.10 0.26 7.72
C LEU A 176 -9.02 -0.38 6.67
N ARG A 177 -9.22 -1.70 6.73
CA ARG A 177 -10.15 -2.39 5.80
C ARG A 177 -11.59 -1.88 5.96
N VAL A 178 -12.07 -1.77 7.19
CA VAL A 178 -13.44 -1.29 7.48
C VAL A 178 -13.61 0.16 7.02
N ALA A 179 -12.67 1.04 7.33
CA ALA A 179 -12.67 2.43 6.85
C ALA A 179 -12.64 2.48 5.31
N CYS A 180 -11.89 1.61 4.66
CA CYS A 180 -11.86 1.57 3.19
C CYS A 180 -13.19 1.19 2.56
N ILE A 181 -13.91 0.23 3.15
CA ILE A 181 -15.23 -0.20 2.66
C ILE A 181 -16.22 0.95 2.82
N SER A 182 -16.25 1.63 3.97
CA SER A 182 -17.18 2.74 4.19
C SER A 182 -16.94 3.91 3.22
N PHE A 183 -15.68 4.31 2.99
CA PHE A 183 -15.36 5.36 2.02
C PHE A 183 -15.63 4.97 0.55
N GLY A 184 -15.57 3.67 0.22
CA GLY A 184 -15.93 3.17 -1.11
C GLY A 184 -17.43 3.28 -1.39
N THR A 185 -18.27 2.95 -0.40
CA THR A 185 -19.73 3.01 -0.52
C THR A 185 -20.25 4.45 -0.59
N THR A 186 -19.67 5.39 0.17
CA THR A 186 -20.13 6.79 0.15
C THR A 186 -19.87 7.48 -1.19
N ARG A 187 -18.86 7.06 -1.97
CA ARG A 187 -18.61 7.63 -3.31
C ARG A 187 -19.58 7.13 -4.39
N VAL A 188 -20.17 5.94 -4.21
CA VAL A 188 -21.19 5.42 -5.14
C VAL A 188 -22.54 6.10 -4.93
N CYS A 189 -22.86 6.53 -3.71
CA CYS A 189 -24.16 7.12 -3.38
C CYS A 189 -24.30 8.62 -3.71
N VAL A 190 -23.22 9.35 -4.02
CA VAL A 190 -23.29 10.79 -4.34
C VAL A 190 -23.61 11.04 -5.83
N GLY A 191 -23.65 10.01 -6.67
CA GLY A 191 -23.94 10.11 -8.11
C GLY A 191 -25.41 9.97 -8.52
N SER A 192 -26.36 9.85 -7.58
CA SER A 192 -27.78 9.56 -7.89
C SER A 192 -28.75 10.61 -7.33
N GLN A 193 -28.38 11.89 -7.36
CA GLN A 193 -29.33 13.00 -7.24
C GLN A 193 -28.99 14.07 -8.27
N ASN A 194 -29.53 13.90 -9.48
CA ASN A 194 -29.88 14.96 -10.42
C ASN A 194 -30.97 14.41 -11.34
#